data_AF-A0AAV6KV31-F1
#
_entry.id   AF-A0AAV6KV31-F1
#
_cell.length_a   1.000
_cell.length_b   1.000
_cell.length_c   1.000
_cell.angle_alpha   90.00
_cell.angle_beta   90.00
_cell.angle_gamma   90.00
#
_symmetry.space_group_name_H-M   'P 1'
#
loop_
_entity.id
_entity.type
_entity.pdbx_description
1 polymer ?
#
loop_
_entity_poly.entity_id
_entity_poly.type
_entity_poly.pdbx_seq_one_letter_code
_entity_poly.pdbx_strand_id
1 'polypeptide(L)'
;MSSSGQMNSYPFLIQHPIGASFRPLMQMCKAIDDPTGGNDTFAKLYGAANIYYNYSGDATCFDLDDNSDPHGLSEWTWQACTEMVMPTDGNNKESIFPASEWEYSDRASFCKAYFNVEPRPTWITTEFGGHDISRVLKRFGSNIIFFNGLRDPWSGGGVLKNISKSIIAITAKDGAHHVDLRFSTSEDPGWLKDVRRREVNIITEWLSQYYHSLTP
;
A
#
# COMPACT_ATOMS: atom_id res chain seq x y z
N MET A 1 5.16 -3.43 22.36
CA MET A 1 3.79 -3.00 21.99
C MET A 1 3.74 -2.04 20.80
N SER A 2 4.84 -1.75 20.07
CA SER A 2 4.86 -0.68 19.06
C SER A 2 5.01 -1.12 17.60
N SER A 3 5.10 -2.41 17.27
CA SER A 3 5.28 -2.89 15.88
C SER A 3 3.96 -3.19 15.17
N SER A 4 2.94 -3.68 15.89
CA SER A 4 1.62 -4.00 15.32
C SER A 4 0.85 -2.77 14.79
N GLY A 5 1.14 -1.58 15.33
CA GLY A 5 0.51 -0.34 14.91
C GLY A 5 0.99 0.18 13.55
N GLN A 6 2.27 0.00 13.19
CA GLN A 6 2.81 0.49 11.90
C GLN A 6 2.24 -0.32 10.72
N MET A 7 2.21 -1.64 10.83
CA MET A 7 1.70 -2.53 9.78
C MET A 7 0.20 -2.36 9.52
N ASN A 8 -0.58 -2.00 10.56
CA ASN A 8 -2.00 -1.68 10.43
C ASN A 8 -2.27 -0.24 9.99
N SER A 9 -1.34 0.71 10.18
CA SER A 9 -1.56 2.11 9.80
C SER A 9 -1.14 2.45 8.36
N TYR A 10 -0.27 1.66 7.73
CA TYR A 10 0.11 1.87 6.32
C TYR A 10 -1.03 1.62 5.30
N PRO A 11 -1.84 0.55 5.41
CA PRO A 11 -3.05 0.39 4.58
C PRO A 11 -4.04 1.56 4.78
N PHE A 12 -4.06 2.10 6.00
CA PHE A 12 -4.96 3.14 6.47
C PHE A 12 -4.65 4.56 5.97
N LEU A 13 -3.37 4.93 5.86
CA LEU A 13 -2.93 6.20 5.25
C LEU A 13 -3.37 6.34 3.79
N ILE A 14 -3.73 5.22 3.18
CA ILE A 14 -3.94 5.09 1.76
C ILE A 14 -5.43 4.97 1.40
N GLN A 15 -6.26 4.45 2.30
CA GLN A 15 -7.66 4.13 2.03
C GLN A 15 -8.62 5.31 2.20
N HIS A 16 -8.30 6.31 3.05
CA HIS A 16 -9.22 7.43 3.26
C HIS A 16 -9.51 8.18 1.95
N PRO A 17 -10.79 8.51 1.67
CA PRO A 17 -11.22 9.27 0.51
C PRO A 17 -10.89 10.74 0.73
N ILE A 18 -9.62 11.01 0.97
CA ILE A 18 -9.15 12.37 1.01
C ILE A 18 -8.94 12.75 -0.46
N GLY A 19 -9.84 13.58 -0.99
CA GLY A 19 -9.93 13.87 -2.42
C GLY A 19 -8.58 14.21 -3.05
N ALA A 20 -8.45 14.02 -4.36
CA ALA A 20 -7.21 14.23 -5.13
C ALA A 20 -6.51 15.59 -4.86
N SER A 21 -7.26 16.61 -4.43
CA SER A 21 -6.76 17.91 -3.95
C SER A 21 -5.90 17.86 -2.69
N PHE A 22 -6.24 17.00 -1.73
CA PHE A 22 -5.60 17.02 -0.42
C PHE A 22 -4.39 16.11 -0.42
N ARG A 23 -3.26 16.73 -0.05
CA ARG A 23 -1.95 16.10 0.07
C ARG A 23 -1.66 15.97 1.57
N PRO A 24 -2.10 14.88 2.24
CA PRO A 24 -1.98 14.75 3.70
C PRO A 24 -0.55 14.96 4.16
N LEU A 25 0.39 14.31 3.48
CA LEU A 25 1.81 14.42 3.77
C LEU A 25 2.31 15.87 3.74
N MET A 26 1.88 16.67 2.76
CA MET A 26 2.28 18.07 2.66
C MET A 26 1.71 18.91 3.80
N GLN A 27 0.50 18.63 4.25
CA GLN A 27 -0.11 19.33 5.40
C GLN A 27 0.55 18.90 6.72
N MET A 28 0.89 17.62 6.86
CA MET A 28 1.64 17.11 8.00
C MET A 28 3.04 17.75 8.09
N CYS A 29 3.78 17.83 6.98
CA CYS A 29 5.07 18.54 6.96
C CYS A 29 4.92 20.01 7.33
N LYS A 30 3.91 20.70 6.80
CA LYS A 30 3.63 22.10 7.18
C LYS A 30 3.36 22.26 8.69
N ALA A 31 2.66 21.32 9.30
CA ALA A 31 2.40 21.34 10.74
C ALA A 31 3.69 21.12 11.57
N ILE A 32 4.60 20.27 11.08
CA ILE A 32 5.92 20.06 11.72
C ILE A 32 6.82 21.29 11.60
N ASP A 33 6.80 21.92 10.41
CA ASP A 33 7.63 23.08 10.09
C ASP A 33 7.04 24.41 10.60
N ASP A 34 5.88 24.37 11.26
CA ASP A 34 5.20 25.57 11.76
C ASP A 34 6.06 26.25 12.86
N PRO A 35 6.52 27.49 12.63
CA PRO A 35 7.35 28.20 13.59
C PRO A 35 6.63 28.55 14.90
N THR A 36 5.28 28.55 14.90
CA THR A 36 4.48 28.85 16.09
C THR A 36 4.56 27.73 17.15
N GLY A 37 4.86 26.50 16.74
CA GLY A 37 5.12 25.37 17.64
C GLY A 37 6.48 25.43 18.36
N GLY A 38 7.31 26.43 18.06
CA GLY A 38 8.63 26.59 18.68
C GLY A 38 9.55 25.38 18.46
N ASN A 39 10.28 24.98 19.52
CA ASN A 39 11.18 23.82 19.53
C ASN A 39 10.58 22.58 20.22
N ASP A 40 9.29 22.60 20.56
CA ASP A 40 8.65 21.43 21.16
C ASP A 40 8.41 20.33 20.12
N THR A 41 9.19 19.26 20.23
CA THR A 41 9.10 18.11 19.32
C THR A 41 7.75 17.41 19.44
N PHE A 42 7.18 17.33 20.66
CA PHE A 42 5.90 16.68 20.87
C PHE A 42 4.77 17.47 20.22
N ALA A 43 4.73 18.80 20.40
CA ALA A 43 3.73 19.66 19.76
C ALA A 43 3.77 19.54 18.22
N LYS A 44 4.96 19.46 17.62
CA LYS A 44 5.13 19.26 16.17
C LYS A 44 4.57 17.92 15.68
N LEU A 45 4.90 16.84 16.40
CA LEU A 45 4.39 15.49 16.08
C LEU A 45 2.87 15.40 16.28
N TYR A 46 2.35 16.01 17.35
CA TYR A 46 0.92 16.12 17.60
C TYR A 46 0.22 16.89 16.47
N GLY A 47 0.78 18.02 16.03
CA GLY A 47 0.24 18.80 14.91
C GLY A 47 0.12 17.97 13.63
N ALA A 48 1.14 17.19 13.28
CA ALA A 48 1.09 16.27 12.15
C ALA A 48 0.06 15.15 12.34
N ALA A 49 0.02 14.52 13.52
CA ALA A 49 -0.95 13.48 13.82
C ALA A 49 -2.39 14.01 13.75
N ASN A 50 -2.63 15.24 14.18
CA ASN A 50 -3.94 15.90 14.16
C ASN A 50 -4.48 16.11 12.75
N ILE A 51 -3.62 16.33 11.75
CA ILE A 51 -4.05 16.39 10.33
C ILE A 51 -4.71 15.09 9.89
N TYR A 52 -4.28 13.95 10.43
CA TYR A 52 -4.80 12.64 10.06
C TYR A 52 -5.95 12.20 10.98
N TYR A 53 -5.71 12.15 12.28
CA TYR A 53 -6.67 11.63 13.27
C TYR A 53 -7.82 12.58 13.59
N ASN A 54 -7.71 13.86 13.22
CA ASN A 54 -8.73 14.87 13.51
C ASN A 54 -8.93 15.84 12.35
N TYR A 55 -8.93 15.32 11.12
CA TYR A 55 -9.17 16.13 9.94
C TYR A 55 -10.54 16.86 9.97
N SER A 56 -11.58 16.23 10.53
CA SER A 56 -12.91 16.84 10.65
C SER A 56 -13.03 17.85 11.79
N GLY A 57 -12.14 17.80 12.78
CA GLY A 57 -12.19 18.62 13.99
C GLY A 57 -13.07 18.07 15.11
N ASP A 58 -13.70 16.90 14.93
CA ASP A 58 -14.63 16.31 15.90
C ASP A 58 -13.94 15.51 17.01
N ALA A 59 -12.69 15.07 16.80
CA ALA A 59 -11.97 14.27 17.78
C ALA A 59 -11.48 15.14 18.94
N THR A 60 -11.88 14.79 20.16
CA THR A 60 -11.43 15.45 21.40
C THR A 60 -10.13 14.86 21.96
N CYS A 61 -9.80 13.62 21.57
CA CYS A 61 -8.57 12.91 21.90
C CYS A 61 -8.29 11.82 20.86
N PHE A 62 -7.04 11.34 20.76
CA PHE A 62 -6.70 10.18 19.93
C PHE A 62 -6.76 8.93 20.78
N ASP A 63 -7.73 8.06 20.51
CA ASP A 63 -7.76 6.72 21.07
C ASP A 63 -6.78 5.83 20.30
N LEU A 64 -5.70 5.43 20.96
CA LEU A 64 -4.66 4.60 20.33
C LEU A 64 -5.01 3.10 20.35
N ASP A 65 -6.03 2.73 21.14
CA ASP A 65 -6.54 1.35 21.25
C ASP A 65 -7.86 1.18 20.47
N ASP A 66 -8.19 2.12 19.60
CA ASP A 66 -9.39 2.07 18.77
C ASP A 66 -9.36 0.84 17.84
N ASN A 67 -10.29 -0.07 18.08
CA ASN A 67 -10.52 -1.27 17.27
C ASN A 67 -11.86 -1.20 16.52
N SER A 68 -12.42 -0.01 16.33
CA SER A 68 -13.71 0.20 15.67
C SER A 68 -13.65 0.05 14.15
N ASP A 69 -12.47 -0.21 13.59
CA ASP A 69 -12.27 -0.42 12.16
C ASP A 69 -13.19 -1.53 11.61
N PRO A 70 -14.15 -1.19 10.73
CA PRO A 70 -15.05 -2.16 10.13
C PRO A 70 -14.43 -2.95 8.96
N HIS A 71 -13.18 -2.71 8.58
CA HIS A 71 -12.56 -3.23 7.36
C HIS A 71 -11.94 -4.63 7.48
N GLY A 72 -12.27 -5.40 8.52
CA GLY A 72 -11.91 -6.83 8.61
C GLY A 72 -10.46 -7.09 8.98
N LEU A 73 -9.91 -6.30 9.91
CA LEU A 73 -8.54 -6.48 10.41
C LEU A 73 -8.29 -7.88 10.96
N SER A 74 -9.29 -8.53 11.55
CA SER A 74 -9.20 -9.91 12.05
C SER A 74 -8.87 -10.92 10.94
N GLU A 75 -9.55 -10.81 9.80
CA GLU A 75 -9.40 -11.69 8.65
C GLU A 75 -8.06 -11.47 7.96
N TRP A 76 -7.64 -10.21 7.83
CA TRP A 76 -6.30 -9.89 7.35
C TRP A 76 -5.22 -10.43 8.28
N THR A 77 -5.41 -10.31 9.59
CA THR A 77 -4.48 -10.85 10.60
C THR A 77 -4.34 -12.37 10.44
N TRP A 78 -5.43 -13.08 10.17
CA TRP A 78 -5.40 -14.51 9.85
C TRP A 78 -4.57 -14.81 8.59
N GLN A 79 -4.79 -14.08 7.49
CA GLN A 79 -4.02 -14.27 6.25
C GLN A 79 -2.52 -14.05 6.49
N ALA A 80 -2.16 -12.99 7.21
CA ALA A 80 -0.77 -12.68 7.52
C ALA A 80 -0.19 -13.58 8.64
N CYS A 81 -1.02 -14.37 9.32
CA CYS A 81 -0.60 -15.45 10.23
C CYS A 81 -0.47 -16.82 9.55
N THR A 82 -0.85 -16.94 8.29
CA THR A 82 -0.81 -18.20 7.55
C THR A 82 0.09 -18.13 6.32
N GLU A 83 -0.21 -17.27 5.36
CA GLU A 83 0.46 -17.24 4.05
C GLU A 83 1.06 -15.87 3.72
N MET A 84 0.40 -14.77 4.09
CA MET A 84 0.83 -13.40 3.79
C MET A 84 1.87 -12.90 4.81
N VAL A 85 2.93 -13.69 5.02
CA VAL A 85 4.02 -13.34 5.94
C VAL A 85 4.94 -12.34 5.25
N MET A 86 4.73 -11.06 5.52
CA MET A 86 5.50 -9.98 4.92
C MET A 86 6.41 -9.33 5.96
N PRO A 87 7.74 -9.25 5.72
CA PRO A 87 8.67 -8.55 6.60
C PRO A 87 8.57 -7.04 6.33
N THR A 88 7.47 -6.44 6.77
CA THR A 88 7.18 -5.00 6.59
C THR A 88 7.61 -4.14 7.77
N ASP A 89 7.97 -4.77 8.89
CA ASP A 89 8.49 -4.05 10.04
C ASP A 89 10.02 -3.95 9.96
N GLY A 90 10.56 -3.00 10.72
CA GLY A 90 12.00 -2.76 10.80
C GLY A 90 12.41 -1.43 10.18
N ASN A 91 13.30 -0.73 10.90
CA ASN A 91 13.79 0.59 10.56
C ASN A 91 15.29 0.63 10.82
N ASN A 92 16.04 1.24 9.91
CA ASN A 92 17.46 1.52 10.13
C ASN A 92 17.65 2.92 10.77
N LYS A 93 18.90 3.26 11.11
CA LYS A 93 19.24 4.55 11.73
C LYS A 93 19.10 5.77 10.79
N GLU A 94 18.90 5.52 9.49
CA GLU A 94 18.70 6.57 8.47
C GLU A 94 17.21 6.89 8.28
N SER A 95 16.32 6.05 8.82
CA SER A 95 14.87 6.28 8.81
C SER A 95 14.48 7.35 9.83
N ILE A 96 13.33 7.98 9.60
CA ILE A 96 12.74 8.96 10.53
C ILE A 96 12.05 8.31 11.74
N PHE A 97 12.00 6.97 11.78
CA PHE A 97 11.41 6.18 12.86
C PHE A 97 12.49 5.57 13.75
N PRO A 98 12.16 5.20 15.00
CA PRO A 98 13.07 4.46 15.86
C PRO A 98 13.56 3.17 15.19
N ALA A 99 14.87 2.92 15.28
CA ALA A 99 15.46 1.71 14.75
C ALA A 99 14.81 0.46 15.37
N SER A 100 14.50 -0.50 14.52
CA SER A 100 13.82 -1.75 14.88
C SER A 100 14.22 -2.83 13.88
N GLU A 101 14.24 -4.09 14.32
CA GLU A 101 14.48 -5.24 13.47
C GLU A 101 13.20 -6.08 13.40
N TRP A 102 12.96 -6.70 12.26
CA TRP A 102 11.86 -7.65 12.10
C TRP A 102 12.33 -9.05 12.48
N GLU A 103 11.56 -9.70 13.34
CA GLU A 103 11.84 -11.04 13.84
C GLU A 103 10.67 -11.97 13.53
N TYR A 104 10.94 -13.05 12.78
CA TYR A 104 9.92 -14.04 12.43
C TYR A 104 9.34 -14.73 13.68
N SER A 105 10.16 -14.95 14.72
CA SER A 105 9.76 -15.61 15.96
C SER A 105 8.64 -14.87 16.70
N ASP A 106 8.64 -13.54 16.67
CA ASP A 106 7.59 -12.71 17.24
C ASP A 106 6.26 -12.94 16.51
N ARG A 107 6.31 -12.96 15.17
CA ARG A 107 5.14 -13.24 14.33
C ARG A 107 4.61 -14.65 14.60
N ALA A 108 5.47 -15.65 14.60
CA ALA A 108 5.09 -17.04 14.83
C ALA A 108 4.46 -17.23 16.22
N SER A 109 5.02 -16.61 17.25
CA SER A 109 4.50 -16.66 18.62
C SER A 109 3.12 -16.01 18.74
N PHE A 110 2.95 -14.83 18.12
CA PHE A 110 1.65 -14.15 18.06
C PHE A 110 0.59 -15.01 17.38
N CYS A 111 0.90 -15.55 16.20
CA CYS A 111 -0.03 -16.38 15.43
C CYS A 111 -0.39 -17.69 16.15
N LYS A 112 0.58 -18.28 16.86
CA LYS A 112 0.34 -19.46 17.68
C LYS A 112 -0.57 -19.15 18.87
N ALA A 113 -0.38 -18.02 19.54
CA ALA A 113 -1.19 -17.64 20.69
C ALA A 113 -2.63 -17.27 20.30
N TYR A 114 -2.81 -16.50 19.22
CA TYR A 114 -4.11 -15.93 18.87
C TYR A 114 -4.97 -16.88 18.03
N PHE A 115 -4.34 -17.65 17.13
CA PHE A 115 -5.05 -18.48 16.15
C PHE A 115 -4.68 -19.97 16.24
N ASN A 116 -3.71 -20.34 17.08
CA ASN A 116 -3.15 -21.69 17.17
C ASN A 116 -2.60 -22.23 15.84
N VAL A 117 -2.09 -21.34 14.98
CA VAL A 117 -1.47 -21.68 13.69
C VAL A 117 0.01 -21.33 13.67
N GLU A 118 0.74 -21.99 12.76
CA GLU A 118 2.13 -21.68 12.45
C GLU A 118 2.21 -21.05 11.04
N PRO A 119 2.81 -19.85 10.89
CA PRO A 119 2.90 -19.20 9.58
C PRO A 119 3.80 -19.98 8.62
N ARG A 120 3.46 -19.99 7.32
CA ARG A 120 4.25 -20.61 6.25
C ARG A 120 4.98 -19.53 5.42
N PRO A 121 6.13 -19.01 5.89
CA PRO A 121 6.75 -17.81 5.32
C PRO A 121 7.21 -17.93 3.87
N THR A 122 7.48 -19.16 3.39
CA THR A 122 7.94 -19.41 2.03
C THR A 122 6.83 -19.87 1.09
N TRP A 123 5.59 -20.00 1.55
CA TRP A 123 4.50 -20.55 0.75
C TRP A 123 4.23 -19.70 -0.50
N ILE A 124 4.00 -18.40 -0.32
CA ILE A 124 3.72 -17.47 -1.42
C ILE A 124 4.87 -17.39 -2.42
N THR A 125 6.12 -17.35 -1.94
CA THR A 125 7.29 -17.28 -2.83
C THR A 125 7.54 -18.59 -3.57
N THR A 126 7.19 -19.73 -2.98
CA THR A 126 7.25 -21.06 -3.62
C THR A 126 6.16 -21.21 -4.68
N GLU A 127 4.92 -20.87 -4.34
CA GLU A 127 3.75 -21.07 -5.20
C GLU A 127 3.75 -20.10 -6.39
N PHE A 128 4.04 -18.82 -6.14
CA PHE A 128 3.91 -17.76 -7.14
C PHE A 128 5.25 -17.29 -7.72
N GLY A 129 6.36 -17.92 -7.33
CA GLY A 129 7.68 -17.70 -7.91
C GLY A 129 8.56 -16.65 -7.24
N GLY A 130 8.03 -15.86 -6.28
CA GLY A 130 8.82 -14.90 -5.50
C GLY A 130 9.71 -14.00 -6.36
N HIS A 131 11.03 -14.00 -6.12
CA HIS A 131 11.98 -13.21 -6.92
C HIS A 131 12.09 -13.63 -8.39
N ASP A 132 11.66 -14.85 -8.73
CA ASP A 132 11.59 -15.38 -10.09
C ASP A 132 10.24 -15.09 -10.78
N ILE A 133 9.40 -14.21 -10.22
CA ILE A 133 8.07 -13.86 -10.78
C ILE A 133 8.11 -13.53 -12.27
N SER A 134 9.17 -12.85 -12.73
CA SER A 134 9.35 -12.54 -14.15
C SER A 134 9.53 -13.78 -15.01
N ARG A 135 10.26 -14.80 -14.52
CA ARG A 135 10.49 -16.07 -15.21
C ARG A 135 9.22 -16.92 -15.21
N VAL A 136 8.53 -16.95 -14.08
CA VAL A 136 7.27 -17.66 -13.85
C VAL A 136 6.18 -17.10 -14.77
N LEU A 137 5.88 -15.80 -14.68
CA LEU A 137 4.85 -15.16 -15.50
C LEU A 137 5.18 -15.16 -17.00
N LYS A 138 6.46 -15.14 -17.41
CA LYS A 138 6.82 -15.32 -18.84
C LYS A 138 6.37 -16.65 -19.43
N ARG A 139 6.23 -17.71 -18.60
CA ARG A 139 5.93 -19.07 -19.08
C ARG A 139 4.44 -19.33 -19.25
N PHE A 140 3.61 -18.77 -18.38
CA PHE A 140 2.17 -19.07 -18.36
C PHE A 140 1.26 -17.85 -18.18
N GLY A 141 1.82 -16.69 -17.83
CA GLY A 141 1.05 -15.46 -17.67
C GLY A 141 0.78 -14.79 -19.01
N SER A 142 -0.34 -14.09 -19.09
CA SER A 142 -0.68 -13.18 -20.17
C SER A 142 -1.71 -12.17 -19.66
N ASN A 143 -1.80 -11.03 -20.34
CA ASN A 143 -2.86 -10.04 -20.15
C ASN A 143 -2.94 -9.52 -18.71
N ILE A 144 -1.82 -9.03 -18.19
CA ILE A 144 -1.71 -8.44 -16.85
C ILE A 144 -1.11 -7.03 -16.97
N ILE A 145 -1.75 -6.06 -16.30
CA ILE A 145 -1.21 -4.73 -16.07
C ILE A 145 -0.79 -4.65 -14.60
N PHE A 146 0.49 -4.36 -14.36
CA PHE A 146 1.00 -3.97 -13.05
C PHE A 146 1.13 -2.45 -12.98
N PHE A 147 0.12 -1.77 -12.43
CA PHE A 147 0.24 -0.34 -12.11
C PHE A 147 0.97 -0.15 -10.78
N ASN A 148 1.91 0.79 -10.73
CA ASN A 148 2.58 1.22 -9.50
C ASN A 148 2.76 2.73 -9.48
N GLY A 149 2.20 3.39 -8.45
CA GLY A 149 2.56 4.77 -8.12
C GLY A 149 3.88 4.79 -7.35
N LEU A 150 4.88 5.57 -7.76
CA LEU A 150 6.21 5.55 -7.12
C LEU A 150 6.25 6.34 -5.79
N ARG A 151 5.14 6.97 -5.37
CA ARG A 151 4.98 7.50 -4.01
C ARG A 151 4.31 6.50 -3.07
N ASP A 152 3.87 5.35 -3.59
CA ASP A 152 3.34 4.26 -2.80
C ASP A 152 4.49 3.45 -2.19
N PRO A 153 4.58 3.30 -0.85
CA PRO A 153 5.60 2.45 -0.24
C PRO A 153 5.50 0.99 -0.71
N TRP A 154 4.30 0.50 -1.08
CA TRP A 154 4.12 -0.86 -1.60
C TRP A 154 4.76 -1.08 -2.98
N SER A 155 5.04 0.00 -3.73
CA SER A 155 5.69 -0.12 -5.04
C SER A 155 7.07 -0.78 -4.99
N GLY A 156 7.75 -0.74 -3.82
CA GLY A 156 9.01 -1.43 -3.60
C GLY A 156 8.90 -2.96 -3.71
N GLY A 157 7.72 -3.53 -3.44
CA GLY A 157 7.44 -4.96 -3.61
C GLY A 157 6.80 -5.33 -4.96
N GLY A 158 6.52 -4.35 -5.83
CA GLY A 158 5.77 -4.52 -7.07
C GLY A 158 6.60 -4.93 -8.28
N VAL A 159 5.92 -5.16 -9.41
CA VAL A 159 6.53 -5.36 -10.73
C VAL A 159 6.62 -4.03 -11.47
N LEU A 160 7.84 -3.48 -11.57
CA LEU A 160 8.09 -2.13 -12.13
C LEU A 160 8.57 -2.12 -13.58
N LYS A 161 8.70 -3.29 -14.23
CA LYS A 161 9.17 -3.42 -15.61
C LYS A 161 8.31 -4.42 -16.38
N ASN A 162 8.15 -4.18 -17.68
CA ASN A 162 7.45 -5.12 -18.56
C ASN A 162 8.13 -6.49 -18.50
N ILE A 163 7.31 -7.53 -18.33
CA ILE A 163 7.74 -8.92 -18.31
C ILE A 163 7.61 -9.53 -19.71
N SER A 164 6.56 -9.18 -20.45
CA SER A 164 6.33 -9.65 -21.83
C SER A 164 5.58 -8.57 -22.64
N LYS A 165 5.12 -8.91 -23.86
CA LYS A 165 4.28 -8.01 -24.67
C LYS A 165 2.90 -7.77 -24.03
N SER A 166 2.36 -8.75 -23.30
CA SER A 166 1.01 -8.68 -22.69
C SER A 166 1.03 -8.61 -21.16
N ILE A 167 2.22 -8.73 -20.54
CA ILE A 167 2.43 -8.52 -19.10
C ILE A 167 3.28 -7.27 -18.95
N ILE A 168 2.62 -6.14 -18.70
CA ILE A 168 3.23 -4.83 -18.75
C ILE A 168 3.21 -4.17 -17.37
N ALA A 169 4.18 -3.29 -17.13
CA ALA A 169 4.22 -2.43 -15.97
C ALA A 169 3.94 -0.98 -16.39
N ILE A 170 3.08 -0.31 -15.63
CA ILE A 170 2.81 1.12 -15.76
C ILE A 170 3.23 1.78 -14.45
N THR A 171 4.29 2.56 -14.49
CA THR A 171 4.80 3.27 -13.30
C THR A 171 4.49 4.75 -13.39
N ALA A 172 3.93 5.34 -12.34
CA ALA A 172 3.62 6.76 -12.26
C ALA A 172 4.45 7.43 -11.15
N LYS A 173 5.36 8.34 -11.51
CA LYS A 173 6.25 9.01 -10.56
C LYS A 173 5.51 9.70 -9.41
N ASP A 174 4.39 10.34 -9.71
CA ASP A 174 3.58 11.07 -8.74
C ASP A 174 2.37 10.28 -8.23
N GLY A 175 2.21 9.04 -8.66
CA GLY A 175 1.11 8.17 -8.22
C GLY A 175 1.32 7.68 -6.80
N ALA A 176 0.24 7.68 -6.02
CA ALA A 176 0.14 6.96 -4.76
C ALA A 176 -0.47 5.56 -5.00
N HIS A 177 -0.82 4.86 -3.93
CA HIS A 177 -1.35 3.50 -4.00
C HIS A 177 -2.62 3.41 -4.84
N HIS A 178 -2.57 2.58 -5.88
CA HIS A 178 -3.65 2.26 -6.82
C HIS A 178 -4.55 3.46 -7.22
N VAL A 179 -3.94 4.63 -7.43
CA VAL A 179 -4.68 5.88 -7.74
C VAL A 179 -5.37 5.84 -9.12
N ASP A 180 -4.88 5.00 -10.02
CA ASP A 180 -5.49 4.60 -11.28
C ASP A 180 -6.91 4.05 -11.10
N LEU A 181 -7.16 3.27 -10.04
CA LEU A 181 -8.46 2.66 -9.74
C LEU A 181 -9.48 3.58 -9.05
N ARG A 182 -9.06 4.76 -8.57
CA ARG A 182 -9.97 5.71 -7.91
C ARG A 182 -10.93 6.33 -8.93
N PHE A 183 -12.09 6.81 -8.45
CA PHE A 183 -13.04 7.53 -9.30
C PHE A 183 -12.37 8.75 -9.97
N SER A 184 -12.81 9.03 -11.20
CA SER A 184 -12.35 10.19 -11.95
C SER A 184 -12.83 11.48 -11.29
N THR A 185 -11.96 12.48 -11.22
CA THR A 185 -12.28 13.83 -10.72
C THR A 185 -11.84 14.90 -11.72
N SER A 186 -12.45 16.09 -11.62
CA SER A 186 -12.01 17.25 -12.42
C SER A 186 -10.58 17.67 -12.11
N GLU A 187 -10.11 17.40 -10.90
CA GLU A 187 -8.77 17.72 -10.38
C GLU A 187 -7.68 16.73 -10.83
N ASP A 188 -8.06 15.60 -11.45
CA ASP A 188 -7.09 14.58 -11.83
C ASP A 188 -6.02 15.15 -12.79
N PRO A 189 -4.73 14.93 -12.48
CA PRO A 189 -3.65 15.44 -13.31
C PRO A 189 -3.61 14.75 -14.67
N GLY A 190 -3.06 15.43 -15.67
CA GLY A 190 -2.98 14.91 -17.04
C GLY A 190 -2.34 13.51 -17.12
N TRP A 191 -1.25 13.30 -16.36
CA TRP A 191 -0.56 12.00 -16.34
C TRP A 191 -1.47 10.85 -15.86
N LEU A 192 -2.37 11.10 -14.91
CA LEU A 192 -3.28 10.07 -14.39
C LEU A 192 -4.36 9.74 -15.41
N LYS A 193 -4.88 10.75 -16.10
CA LYS A 193 -5.81 10.58 -17.22
C LYS A 193 -5.17 9.78 -18.35
N ASP A 194 -3.90 10.02 -18.63
CA ASP A 194 -3.15 9.28 -19.67
C ASP A 194 -2.88 7.83 -19.26
N VAL A 195 -2.54 7.57 -17.99
CA VAL A 195 -2.43 6.21 -17.43
C VAL A 195 -3.75 5.44 -17.60
N ARG A 196 -4.87 6.00 -17.15
CA ARG A 196 -6.19 5.35 -17.26
C ARG A 196 -6.59 5.13 -18.72
N ARG A 197 -6.33 6.09 -19.61
CA ARG A 197 -6.58 5.92 -21.05
C ARG A 197 -5.76 4.76 -21.62
N ARG A 198 -4.49 4.65 -21.21
CA ARG A 198 -3.61 3.55 -21.63
C ARG A 198 -4.12 2.19 -21.14
N GLU A 199 -4.54 2.10 -19.88
CA GLU A 199 -5.14 0.87 -19.31
C GLU A 199 -6.39 0.45 -20.06
N VAL A 200 -7.33 1.38 -20.27
CA VAL A 200 -8.56 1.13 -21.02
C VAL A 200 -8.27 0.68 -22.44
N ASN A 201 -7.31 1.29 -23.13
CA ASN A 201 -6.92 0.87 -24.47
C ASN A 201 -6.42 -0.58 -24.50
N ILE A 202 -5.57 -0.96 -23.54
CA ILE A 202 -5.01 -2.33 -23.46
C ILE A 202 -6.10 -3.35 -23.14
N ILE A 203 -6.99 -3.03 -22.20
CA ILE A 203 -8.13 -3.90 -21.87
C ILE A 203 -9.06 -4.04 -23.09
N THR A 204 -9.29 -2.94 -23.82
CA THR A 204 -10.10 -2.95 -25.04
C THR A 204 -9.47 -3.83 -26.12
N GLU A 205 -8.15 -3.79 -26.29
CA GLU A 205 -7.42 -4.69 -27.19
C GLU A 205 -7.58 -6.15 -26.78
N TRP A 206 -7.49 -6.49 -25.49
CA TRP A 206 -7.71 -7.86 -25.00
C TRP A 206 -9.13 -8.35 -25.27
N LEU A 207 -10.14 -7.50 -25.01
CA LEU A 207 -11.54 -7.81 -25.32
C LEU A 207 -11.75 -8.02 -26.82
N SER A 208 -11.16 -7.16 -27.65
CA SER A 208 -11.21 -7.29 -29.10
C SER A 208 -10.60 -8.62 -29.57
N GLN A 209 -9.39 -8.97 -29.09
CA GLN A 209 -8.75 -10.25 -29.41
C GLN A 209 -9.62 -11.44 -29.00
N TYR A 210 -10.24 -11.38 -27.81
CA TYR A 210 -11.15 -12.40 -27.34
C TYR A 210 -12.35 -12.57 -28.29
N TYR A 211 -13.06 -11.48 -28.64
CA TYR A 211 -14.21 -11.58 -29.53
C TYR A 211 -13.84 -12.03 -30.96
N HIS A 212 -12.68 -11.62 -31.49
CA HIS A 212 -12.19 -12.12 -32.77
C HIS A 212 -11.85 -13.62 -32.74
N SER A 213 -11.42 -14.15 -31.59
CA SER A 213 -11.17 -15.60 -31.46
C SER A 213 -12.45 -16.45 -31.41
N LEU A 214 -13.60 -15.83 -31.15
CA LEU A 214 -14.90 -16.49 -31.14
C LEU A 214 -15.59 -16.48 -32.50
N THR A 215 -15.19 -15.58 -33.41
CA THR A 215 -15.69 -15.56 -34.79
C THR A 215 -15.05 -16.67 -35.62
N PRO A 216 -15.85 -17.51 -36.33
CA PRO A 216 -15.36 -18.61 -37.16
C PRO A 216 -14.40 -18.20 -38.27
#